data_AF-A0A238YLF5-F1
#
_entry.id   AF-A0A238YLF5-F1
#
_cell.length_a   1.000
_cell.length_b   1.000
_cell.length_c   1.000
_cell.angle_alpha   90.00
_cell.angle_beta   90.00
_cell.angle_gamma   90.00
#
_symmetry.space_group_name_H-M   'P 1'
#
loop_
_entity.id
_entity.type
_entity.pdbx_description
1 polymer ?
#
loop_
_entity_poly.entity_id
_entity_poly.type
_entity_poly.pdbx_seq_one_letter_code
_entity_poly.pdbx_strand_id
1 'polypeptide(L)'
;MDAPALCQLCARAESARQHRAPGPSGPICASCIEAGLHAVSSGAHDPAADDALPVRLGRNDTTACDSCERNSRDSFLGFRRRSLARVTFPHSGTVLCAECLDSSGDLINRAIRG
;
A
#
# COMPACT_ATOMS: atom_id res chain seq x y z
N MET A 1 7.83 -15.38 24.65
CA MET A 1 6.93 -14.24 24.40
C MET A 1 7.35 -13.68 23.07
N ASP A 2 6.61 -13.99 22.00
CA ASP A 2 6.89 -13.43 20.68
C ASP A 2 6.65 -11.92 20.74
N ALA A 3 7.67 -11.14 20.37
CA ALA A 3 7.52 -9.70 20.25
C ALA A 3 6.39 -9.39 19.25
N PRO A 4 5.53 -8.39 19.52
CA PRO A 4 4.48 -8.04 18.58
C PRO A 4 5.12 -7.65 17.25
N ALA A 5 4.80 -8.36 16.17
CA ALA A 5 5.35 -8.06 14.85
C ALA A 5 4.99 -6.60 14.49
N LEU A 6 6.01 -5.80 14.16
CA LEU A 6 5.84 -4.40 13.81
C LEU A 6 5.20 -4.27 12.43
N CYS A 7 4.40 -3.22 12.21
CA CYS A 7 3.95 -2.89 10.87
C CYS A 7 5.16 -2.55 9.99
N GLN A 8 5.30 -3.24 8.85
CA GLN A 8 6.45 -3.01 7.97
C GLN A 8 6.49 -1.59 7.38
N LEU A 9 5.34 -0.90 7.28
CA LEU A 9 5.25 0.39 6.59
C LEU A 9 5.50 1.59 7.51
N CYS A 10 5.19 1.48 8.80
CA CYS A 10 5.33 2.57 9.77
C CYS A 10 6.13 2.21 11.03
N ALA A 11 6.69 0.99 11.10
CA ALA A 11 7.40 0.41 12.23
C ALA A 11 6.68 0.46 13.59
N ARG A 12 5.38 0.82 13.61
CA ARG A 12 4.59 0.85 14.85
C ARG A 12 4.24 -0.57 15.29
N ALA A 13 4.42 -0.81 16.59
CA ALA A 13 3.87 -1.98 17.23
C ALA A 13 2.36 -1.81 17.32
N GLU A 14 1.64 -2.71 16.67
CA GLU A 14 0.19 -2.78 16.78
C GLU A 14 -0.21 -3.80 17.84
N SER A 15 -1.34 -3.55 18.49
CA SER A 15 -1.86 -4.48 19.50
C SER A 15 -2.15 -5.84 18.86
N ALA A 16 -2.01 -6.93 19.63
CA ALA A 16 -2.22 -8.29 19.13
C ALA A 16 -3.68 -8.56 18.66
N ARG A 17 -4.62 -7.67 18.97
CA ARG A 17 -6.04 -7.76 18.58
C ARG A 17 -6.36 -7.00 17.28
N GLN A 18 -5.41 -6.27 16.70
CA GLN A 18 -5.62 -5.60 15.43
C GLN A 18 -5.36 -6.57 14.27
N HIS A 19 -6.35 -6.69 13.37
CA HIS A 19 -6.21 -7.47 12.14
C HIS A 19 -5.17 -6.81 11.21
N ARG A 20 -4.37 -7.63 10.55
CA ARG A 20 -3.26 -7.20 9.69
C ARG A 20 -3.35 -7.89 8.34
N ALA A 21 -2.96 -7.17 7.30
CA ALA A 21 -2.75 -7.79 5.99
C ALA A 21 -1.31 -8.31 5.89
N PRO A 22 -1.08 -9.41 5.15
CA PRO A 22 0.29 -9.77 4.75
C PRO A 22 0.84 -8.71 3.79
N GLY A 23 2.08 -8.30 4.01
CA GLY A 23 2.84 -7.45 3.09
C GLY A 23 4.10 -8.15 2.58
N PRO A 24 4.80 -7.55 1.59
CA PRO A 24 5.99 -8.14 0.97
C PRO A 24 7.08 -8.58 1.94
N SER A 25 7.32 -7.82 3.01
CA SER A 25 8.42 -8.03 3.96
C SER A 25 7.93 -8.19 5.41
N GLY A 26 6.62 -8.21 5.65
CA GLY A 26 6.03 -8.22 6.98
C GLY A 26 4.57 -7.78 6.99
N PRO A 27 3.93 -7.79 8.17
CA PRO A 27 2.52 -7.43 8.29
C PRO A 27 2.31 -5.93 8.06
N ILE A 28 1.17 -5.59 7.45
CA ILE A 28 0.72 -4.21 7.23
C ILE A 28 -0.51 -3.95 8.09
N CYS A 29 -0.52 -2.83 8.77
CA CYS A 29 -1.68 -2.41 9.54
C CYS A 29 -2.78 -1.74 8.73
N ALA A 30 -3.99 -1.78 9.27
CA ALA A 30 -5.16 -1.15 8.66
C ALA A 30 -4.93 0.34 8.38
N SER A 31 -4.33 1.08 9.32
CA SER A 31 -4.10 2.53 9.15
C SER A 31 -3.17 2.87 7.98
N CYS A 32 -2.12 2.07 7.72
CA CYS A 32 -1.26 2.27 6.56
C CYS A 32 -1.95 1.90 5.24
N ILE A 33 -2.81 0.87 5.24
CA ILE A 33 -3.61 0.52 4.05
C ILE A 33 -4.58 1.64 3.72
N GLU A 34 -5.29 2.15 4.72
CA GLU A 34 -6.27 3.23 4.58
C GLU A 34 -5.61 4.53 4.11
N ALA A 35 -4.45 4.88 4.69
CA ALA A 35 -3.65 6.02 4.24
C ALA A 35 -3.17 5.86 2.79
N GLY A 36 -2.72 4.67 2.41
CA GLY A 36 -2.29 4.38 1.04
C GLY A 36 -3.44 4.49 0.04
N LEU A 37 -4.62 3.94 0.36
CA LEU A 37 -5.82 4.06 -0.45
C LEU A 37 -6.25 5.53 -0.59
N HIS A 38 -6.23 6.28 0.50
CA HIS A 38 -6.54 7.70 0.50
C HIS A 38 -5.57 8.48 -0.42
N ALA A 39 -4.26 8.21 -0.36
CA ALA A 39 -3.26 8.83 -1.23
C ALA A 39 -3.44 8.47 -2.72
N VAL A 40 -3.90 7.24 -3.02
CA VAL A 40 -4.27 6.86 -4.40
C VAL A 40 -5.49 7.64 -4.87
N SER A 41 -6.53 7.78 -4.03
CA SER A 41 -7.82 8.36 -4.42
C SER A 41 -7.82 9.88 -4.47
N SER A 42 -7.13 10.54 -3.53
CA SER A 42 -7.04 12.00 -3.47
C SER A 42 -6.33 12.58 -4.70
N GLY A 43 -5.51 11.76 -5.36
CA GLY A 43 -4.87 12.09 -6.63
C GLY A 43 -3.79 13.15 -6.55
N ALA A 44 -3.72 13.88 -5.42
CA ALA A 44 -2.70 14.85 -5.08
C ALA A 44 -1.40 14.13 -4.75
N HIS A 45 -0.38 14.39 -5.56
CA HIS A 45 0.99 14.30 -5.10
C HIS A 45 1.19 15.53 -4.20
N ASP A 46 1.10 15.36 -2.89
CA ASP A 46 1.42 16.43 -1.96
C ASP A 46 2.88 16.26 -1.51
N PRO A 47 3.82 17.01 -2.11
CA PRO A 47 5.23 16.97 -1.71
C PRO A 47 5.48 17.59 -0.33
N ALA A 48 4.48 18.22 0.29
CA ALA A 48 4.54 18.74 1.66
C ALA A 48 3.84 17.82 2.68
N ALA A 49 3.33 16.66 2.25
CA ALA A 49 2.84 15.66 3.17
C ALA A 49 4.00 15.21 4.07
N ASP A 50 3.78 15.27 5.39
CA ASP A 50 4.66 14.78 6.44
C ASP A 50 5.37 13.48 5.99
N ASP A 51 6.67 13.35 6.23
CA ASP A 51 7.52 12.22 5.78
C ASP A 51 6.98 10.85 6.29
N ALA A 52 6.02 10.85 7.21
CA ALA A 52 5.30 9.68 7.70
C ALA A 52 4.14 9.21 6.78
N LEU A 53 3.66 10.03 5.84
CA LEU A 53 2.48 9.73 5.04
C LEU A 53 2.83 9.09 3.69
N PRO A 54 1.98 8.18 3.17
CA PRO A 54 2.17 7.61 1.85
C PRO A 54 2.01 8.67 0.75
N VAL A 55 2.94 8.66 -0.20
CA VAL A 55 2.98 9.62 -1.31
C VAL A 55 2.65 8.91 -2.61
N ARG A 56 1.71 9.46 -3.39
CA ARG A 56 1.39 8.93 -4.71
C ARG A 56 2.55 9.12 -5.68
N LEU A 57 2.94 8.04 -6.36
CA LEU A 57 3.95 8.09 -7.42
C LEU A 57 3.38 8.69 -8.71
N GLY A 58 4.22 9.44 -9.42
CA GLY A 58 3.87 10.06 -10.70
C GLY A 58 3.53 9.01 -11.78
N ARG A 59 2.72 9.40 -12.77
CA ARG A 59 2.30 8.48 -13.85
C ARG A 59 3.47 7.91 -14.66
N ASN A 60 4.55 8.69 -14.79
CA ASN A 60 5.76 8.34 -15.55
C ASN A 60 6.78 7.55 -14.71
N ASP A 61 6.53 7.38 -13.40
CA ASP A 61 7.38 6.57 -12.55
C ASP A 61 7.28 5.10 -12.97
N THR A 62 8.41 4.38 -13.05
CA THR A 62 8.48 2.99 -13.52
C THR A 62 8.64 1.97 -12.38
N THR A 63 8.69 2.43 -11.13
CA THR A 63 8.91 1.60 -9.93
C THR A 63 7.81 0.56 -9.77
N ALA A 64 8.18 -0.72 -9.70
CA ALA A 64 7.21 -1.79 -9.55
C ALA A 64 6.54 -1.76 -8.17
N CYS A 65 5.35 -2.36 -8.07
CA CYS A 65 4.76 -2.69 -6.78
C CYS A 65 5.57 -3.81 -6.11
N ASP A 66 6.00 -3.64 -4.87
CA ASP A 66 6.77 -4.65 -4.15
C ASP A 66 5.97 -5.92 -3.84
N SER A 67 4.63 -5.86 -3.90
CA SER A 67 3.76 -7.01 -3.63
C SER A 67 3.40 -7.83 -4.88
N CYS A 68 3.22 -7.20 -6.04
CA CYS A 68 2.80 -7.92 -7.26
C CYS A 68 3.76 -7.73 -8.44
N GLU A 69 4.88 -7.03 -8.25
CA GLU A 69 5.95 -6.80 -9.23
C GLU A 69 5.50 -6.10 -10.52
N ARG A 70 4.29 -5.53 -10.53
CA ARG A 70 3.71 -4.81 -11.68
C ARG A 70 3.79 -3.30 -11.48
N ASN A 71 4.11 -2.59 -12.55
CA ASN A 71 4.01 -1.12 -12.64
C ASN A 71 2.92 -0.65 -13.61
N SER A 72 2.39 -1.55 -14.43
CA SER A 72 1.40 -1.28 -15.46
C SER A 72 0.46 -2.46 -15.62
N ARG A 73 -0.70 -2.20 -16.21
CA ARG A 73 -1.67 -3.21 -16.63
C ARG A 73 -1.96 -3.01 -18.11
N ASP A 74 -2.03 -4.12 -18.83
CA ASP A 74 -2.50 -4.11 -20.22
C ASP A 74 -4.00 -3.78 -20.24
N SER A 75 -4.37 -2.81 -21.07
CA SER A 75 -5.79 -2.54 -21.32
C SER A 75 -6.39 -3.62 -22.24
N PHE A 76 -7.70 -3.83 -22.12
CA PHE A 76 -8.48 -4.93 -22.73
C PHE A 76 -8.33 -5.10 -24.26
N LEU A 77 -7.72 -4.13 -24.95
CA LEU A 77 -7.47 -4.20 -26.40
C LEU A 77 -5.98 -4.18 -26.76
N GLY A 78 -5.05 -4.29 -25.81
CA GLY A 78 -3.59 -4.28 -26.07
C GLY A 78 -3.03 -2.94 -26.59
N PHE A 79 -3.88 -1.98 -26.94
CA PHE A 79 -3.48 -0.73 -27.58
C PHE A 79 -2.87 0.31 -26.63
N ARG A 80 -3.04 0.17 -25.30
CA ARG A 80 -2.45 1.09 -24.30
C ARG A 80 -2.05 0.36 -23.02
N ARG A 81 -0.76 0.42 -22.64
CA ARG A 81 -0.33 0.11 -21.26
C ARG A 81 -0.76 1.24 -20.35
N ARG A 82 -1.57 0.94 -19.33
CA ARG A 82 -1.95 1.93 -18.32
C ARG A 82 -1.05 1.75 -17.10
N SER A 83 -0.38 2.83 -16.71
CA SER A 83 0.37 2.89 -15.44
C SER A 83 -0.55 2.60 -14.27
N LEU A 84 -0.14 1.69 -13.38
CA LEU A 84 -0.85 1.42 -12.13
C LEU A 84 -0.68 2.63 -11.20
N ALA A 85 -1.78 3.05 -10.58
CA ALA A 85 -1.68 4.01 -9.48
C ALA A 85 -0.93 3.34 -8.33
N ARG A 86 0.15 3.99 -7.87
CA ARG A 86 1.07 3.47 -6.87
C ARG A 86 1.34 4.55 -5.83
N VAL A 87 1.67 4.11 -4.62
CA VAL A 87 2.12 4.95 -3.53
C VAL A 87 3.43 4.40 -2.99
N THR A 88 4.32 5.29 -2.58
CA THR A 88 5.50 4.96 -1.79
C THR A 88 5.24 5.31 -0.32
N PHE A 89 5.72 4.47 0.59
CA PHE A 89 5.68 4.71 2.02
C PHE A 89 7.08 5.16 2.47
N PRO A 90 7.32 6.47 2.70
CA PRO A 90 8.68 7.01 2.81
C PRO A 90 9.49 6.36 3.94
N HIS A 91 8.84 6.03 5.06
CA HIS A 91 9.49 5.36 6.20
C HIS A 91 10.12 4.01 5.85
N SER A 92 9.49 3.24 4.96
CA SER A 92 9.93 1.88 4.60
C SER A 92 10.54 1.80 3.20
N GLY A 93 10.38 2.83 2.39
CA GLY A 93 10.67 2.80 0.95
C GLY A 93 9.77 1.86 0.15
N THR A 94 8.78 1.22 0.79
CA THR A 94 7.92 0.22 0.13
C THR A 94 6.95 0.90 -0.83
N VAL A 95 6.81 0.32 -2.02
CA VAL A 95 5.88 0.76 -3.06
C VAL A 95 4.74 -0.23 -3.21
N LEU A 96 3.50 0.23 -3.02
CA LEU A 96 2.30 -0.58 -3.23
C LEU A 96 1.40 0.04 -4.29
N CYS A 97 0.86 -0.80 -5.18
CA CYS A 97 -0.17 -0.38 -6.12
C CYS A 97 -1.55 -0.36 -5.46
N ALA A 98 -2.45 0.44 -6.03
CA ALA A 98 -3.83 0.58 -5.59
C ALA A 98 -4.56 -0.76 -5.43
N GLU A 99 -4.32 -1.72 -6.35
CA GLU A 99 -4.95 -3.03 -6.32
C GLU A 99 -4.49 -3.89 -5.13
N CYS A 100 -3.19 -3.87 -4.82
CA CYS A 100 -2.66 -4.60 -3.67
C CYS A 100 -3.15 -3.99 -2.35
N LEU A 101 -3.28 -2.67 -2.29
CA LEU A 101 -3.86 -1.98 -1.14
C LEU A 101 -5.34 -2.33 -0.94
N ASP A 102 -6.11 -2.31 -2.02
CA ASP A 102 -7.54 -2.64 -2.01
C ASP A 102 -7.76 -4.09 -1.57
N SER A 103 -7.02 -5.03 -2.16
CA SER A 103 -7.03 -6.45 -1.76
C SER A 103 -6.62 -6.65 -0.29
N SER A 104 -5.70 -5.83 0.23
CA SER A 104 -5.29 -5.89 1.64
C SER A 104 -6.40 -5.38 2.56
N GLY A 105 -7.08 -4.31 2.17
CA GLY A 105 -8.27 -3.80 2.87
C GLY A 105 -9.39 -4.84 2.92
N ASP A 106 -9.66 -5.52 1.80
CA ASP A 106 -10.65 -6.59 1.73
C ASP A 106 -10.31 -7.79 2.63
N LEU A 107 -9.03 -8.12 2.80
CA LEU A 107 -8.61 -9.16 3.73
C LEU A 107 -8.89 -8.76 5.18
N ILE A 108 -8.55 -7.53 5.57
CA ILE A 108 -8.83 -7.02 6.91
C ILE A 108 -10.34 -6.96 7.17
N ASN A 109 -11.12 -6.45 6.23
CA ASN A 109 -12.58 -6.36 6.34
C ASN A 109 -13.22 -7.74 6.49
N ARG A 110 -12.74 -8.76 5.77
CA ARG A 110 -13.21 -10.14 5.93
C ARG A 110 -12.86 -10.69 7.30
N ALA A 111 -11.67 -10.41 7.82
CA ALA A 111 -11.26 -10.86 9.14
C ALA A 111 -12.05 -10.22 10.28
N ILE A 112 -12.49 -8.97 10.13
CA ILE A 112 -13.34 -8.27 11.11
C ILE A 112 -14.78 -8.82 11.12
N ARG A 113 -15.29 -9.26 9.98
CA ARG A 113 -16.68 -9.75 9.82
C ARG A 113 -16.86 -11.22 10.21
N GLY A 114 -15.76 -11.97 10.37
CA GLY A 114 -15.75 -13.36 10.81
C GLY A 114 -15.76 -13.48 12.33
#